data_AF-A0A2R3JPD0-F1
#
_entry.id   AF-A0A2R3JPD0-F1
#
_cell.length_a   1.000
_cell.length_b   1.000
_cell.length_c   1.000
_cell.angle_alpha   90.00
_cell.angle_beta   90.00
_cell.angle_gamma   90.00
#
_symmetry.space_group_name_H-M   'P 1'
#
loop_
_entity.id
_entity.type
_entity.pdbx_description
1 polymer ?
#
loop_
_entity_poly.entity_id
_entity_poly.type
_entity_poly.pdbx_seq_one_letter_code
_entity_poly.pdbx_strand_id
1 'polypeptide(L)' 'MAKDKKVMIDPDKFARAVVSGSNLKAEDDLRASKDGLKRYLQAYFLIEKFNKLESNQFKFTNSTNFEYLIKALDQIKMN' A
#
# COMPACT_ATOMS: atom_id res chain seq x y z
N MET A 1 8.60 13.40 -17.17
CA MET A 1 7.30 13.24 -16.49
C MET A 1 7.13 11.77 -16.16
N ALA A 2 7.30 11.38 -14.89
CA ALA A 2 7.19 9.99 -14.47
C ALA A 2 5.72 9.60 -14.50
N LYS A 3 5.35 8.85 -15.53
CA LYS A 3 4.01 8.32 -15.82
C LYS A 3 3.43 7.63 -14.58
N ASP A 4 2.21 7.99 -14.22
CA ASP A 4 1.39 7.52 -13.10
C ASP A 4 1.21 5.98 -13.09
N LYS A 5 2.26 5.24 -12.74
CA LYS A 5 2.18 3.79 -12.59
C LYS A 5 1.71 3.46 -11.17
N LYS A 6 0.44 3.09 -11.06
CA LYS A 6 -0.15 2.50 -9.86
C LYS A 6 0.78 1.41 -9.29
N VAL A 7 1.28 1.62 -8.09
CA VAL A 7 2.16 0.64 -7.43
C VAL A 7 1.30 -0.36 -6.67
N MET A 8 1.05 -1.53 -7.27
CA MET A 8 0.42 -2.65 -6.58
C MET A 8 1.49 -3.62 -6.12
N ILE A 9 1.45 -3.98 -4.84
CA ILE A 9 2.41 -4.92 -4.24
C ILE A 9 1.67 -6.21 -3.93
N ASP A 10 2.22 -7.35 -4.36
CA ASP A 10 1.65 -8.67 -4.07
C ASP A 10 1.67 -8.93 -2.55
N PRO A 11 0.50 -9.12 -1.91
CA PRO A 11 0.44 -9.19 -0.45
C PRO A 11 1.19 -10.37 0.15
N ASP A 12 1.11 -11.52 -0.51
CA ASP A 12 1.73 -12.76 -0.08
C ASP A 12 3.26 -12.69 -0.19
N LYS A 13 3.77 -12.23 -1.36
CA LYS A 13 5.21 -12.04 -1.57
C LYS A 13 5.80 -11.06 -0.57
N PHE A 14 5.10 -9.96 -0.29
CA PHE A 14 5.53 -8.99 0.71
C PHE A 14 5.57 -9.61 2.10
N ALA A 15 4.50 -10.28 2.52
CA ALA A 15 4.42 -10.88 3.86
C ALA A 15 5.49 -11.96 4.08
N ARG A 16 5.74 -12.82 3.07
CA ARG A 16 6.83 -13.81 3.14
C ARG A 16 8.22 -13.16 3.21
N ALA A 17 8.45 -12.08 2.46
CA ALA A 17 9.71 -11.33 2.52
C ALA A 17 9.94 -10.71 3.91
N VAL A 18 8.89 -10.15 4.53
CA VAL A 18 8.98 -9.58 5.87
C VAL A 18 9.29 -10.65 6.93
N VAL A 19 8.63 -11.81 6.85
CA VAL A 19 8.87 -12.90 7.81
C VAL A 19 10.27 -13.49 7.63
N SER A 20 10.69 -13.78 6.40
CA SER A 20 12.02 -14.34 6.12
C SER A 20 13.18 -13.39 6.48
N GLY A 21 12.96 -12.08 6.36
CA GLY A 21 13.93 -11.07 6.82
C GLY A 21 13.89 -10.78 8.33
N SER A 22 12.98 -11.38 9.09
CA SER A 22 12.81 -11.09 10.51
C SER A 22 13.60 -12.05 11.41
N ASN A 23 14.27 -11.50 12.42
CA ASN A 23 14.96 -12.29 13.43
C ASN A 23 13.97 -12.69 14.54
N LEU A 24 13.32 -13.84 14.37
CA LEU A 24 12.39 -14.40 15.35
C LEU A 24 13.20 -15.12 16.45
N LYS A 25 13.51 -14.41 17.53
CA LYS A 25 14.16 -15.00 18.71
C LYS A 25 13.09 -15.43 19.71
N ALA A 26 12.75 -16.71 19.71
CA ALA A 26 11.90 -17.31 20.74
C ALA A 26 12.58 -18.50 21.38
N GLU A 27 12.21 -18.81 22.63
CA GLU A 27 12.79 -19.90 23.42
C GLU A 27 12.37 -21.30 22.93
N ASP A 28 11.24 -21.40 22.21
CA ASP A 28 10.71 -22.66 21.68
C ASP A 28 10.06 -22.46 20.29
N ASP A 29 10.00 -23.57 19.53
CA ASP A 29 9.51 -23.60 18.15
C ASP A 29 8.04 -23.19 18.02
N LEU A 30 7.20 -23.48 19.02
CA LEU A 30 5.79 -23.11 18.98
C LEU A 30 5.62 -21.60 19.12
N ARG A 31 6.37 -20.97 20.02
CA ARG A 31 6.41 -19.50 20.14
C ARG A 31 7.01 -18.86 18.90
N ALA A 32 8.12 -19.38 18.37
CA ALA A 32 8.72 -18.88 17.13
C ALA A 32 7.72 -18.94 15.96
N SER A 33 6.98 -20.04 15.84
CA SER A 33 5.95 -20.23 14.81
C SER A 33 4.79 -19.25 14.96
N LYS A 34 4.32 -19.00 16.20
CA LYS A 34 3.27 -18.02 16.48
C LYS A 34 3.72 -16.59 16.15
N ASP A 35 4.95 -16.23 16.47
CA ASP A 35 5.51 -14.92 16.16
C ASP A 35 5.67 -14.72 14.64
N GLY A 36 6.11 -15.75 13.92
CA GLY A 36 6.17 -15.76 12.46
C GLY A 36 4.78 -15.60 11.84
N LEU A 37 3.78 -16.33 12.32
CA LEU A 37 2.39 -16.21 11.85
C LEU A 37 1.82 -14.81 12.10
N LYS A 38 2.03 -14.26 13.30
CA LYS A 38 1.59 -12.91 13.65
C LYS A 38 2.22 -11.88 12.71
N ARG A 39 3.53 -11.97 12.47
CA ARG A 39 4.27 -11.09 11.57
C ARG A 39 3.75 -11.17 10.15
N TYR A 40 3.52 -12.39 9.64
CA TYR A 40 2.97 -12.65 8.32
C TYR A 40 1.62 -11.93 8.14
N LEU A 41 0.67 -12.18 9.04
CA LEU A 41 -0.68 -11.62 8.95
C LEU A 41 -0.66 -10.10 9.04
N GLN A 42 0.16 -9.53 9.94
CA GLN A 42 0.32 -8.08 10.04
C GLN A 42 0.85 -7.46 8.75
N ALA A 43 1.88 -8.06 8.15
CA ALA A 43 2.46 -7.59 6.90
C ALA A 43 1.46 -7.69 5.74
N TYR A 44 0.74 -8.81 5.65
CA TYR A 44 -0.27 -9.06 4.63
C TYR A 44 -1.41 -8.02 4.68
N PHE A 45 -2.00 -7.78 5.85
CA PHE A 45 -3.08 -6.80 5.96
C PHE A 45 -2.61 -5.36 5.78
N LEU A 46 -1.37 -5.05 6.19
CA LEU A 46 -0.78 -3.74 5.96
C LEU A 46 -0.69 -3.41 4.47
N ILE A 47 -0.21 -4.37 3.68
CA ILE A 47 0.00 -4.15 2.25
C ILE A 47 -1.30 -4.19 1.44
N GLU A 48 -2.29 -4.98 1.85
CA GLU A 48 -3.65 -4.88 1.31
C GLU A 48 -4.26 -3.50 1.56
N LYS A 49 -4.09 -2.95 2.77
CA LYS A 49 -4.55 -1.60 3.10
C LYS A 49 -3.85 -0.56 2.23
N PHE A 50 -2.53 -0.67 2.05
CA PHE A 50 -1.77 0.19 1.14
C PHE A 50 -2.32 0.12 -0.28
N ASN A 51 -2.45 -1.09 -0.85
CA ASN A 51 -2.96 -1.29 -2.21
C ASN A 51 -4.36 -0.70 -2.41
N LYS A 52 -5.23 -0.79 -1.38
CA LYS A 52 -6.57 -0.19 -1.41
C LYS A 52 -6.50 1.34 -1.42
N LEU A 53 -5.63 1.94 -0.59
CA LEU A 53 -5.43 3.38 -0.54
C LEU A 53 -4.86 3.90 -1.87
N GLU A 54 -3.83 3.25 -2.39
CA GLU A 54 -3.22 3.56 -3.69
C GLU A 54 -4.27 3.51 -4.81
N SER A 55 -5.10 2.45 -4.82
CA SER A 55 -6.17 2.34 -5.80
C SER A 55 -7.25 3.42 -5.66
N ASN A 56 -7.52 3.91 -4.45
CA ASN A 56 -8.52 4.93 -4.20
C ASN A 56 -7.99 6.33 -4.55
N GLN A 57 -6.73 6.62 -4.18
CA GLN A 57 -6.06 7.86 -4.56
C GLN A 57 -6.00 7.99 -6.07
N PHE A 58 -5.62 6.93 -6.79
CA PHE A 58 -5.61 6.90 -8.24
C PHE A 58 -7.01 7.11 -8.85
N LYS A 59 -8.06 6.56 -8.24
CA LYS A 59 -9.44 6.81 -8.69
C LYS A 59 -9.85 8.27 -8.50
N PHE A 60 -9.44 8.90 -7.41
CA PHE A 60 -9.75 10.29 -7.12
C PHE A 60 -9.05 11.25 -8.08
N THR A 61 -7.75 11.04 -8.34
CA THR A 61 -6.97 11.90 -9.25
C THR A 61 -7.39 11.77 -10.70
N ASN A 62 -7.89 10.61 -11.12
CA ASN A 62 -8.46 10.38 -12.46
C ASN A 62 -9.97 10.62 -12.52
N SER A 63 -10.57 11.19 -11.47
CA SER A 63 -12.01 11.49 -11.49
C SER A 63 -12.28 12.75 -12.30
N THR A 64 -13.35 12.74 -13.09
CA THR A 64 -13.78 13.91 -13.90
C THR A 64 -14.01 15.14 -13.01
N ASN A 65 -14.43 14.95 -11.75
CA ASN A 65 -14.61 16.03 -10.79
C ASN A 65 -13.28 16.71 -10.40
N PHE A 66 -12.20 15.94 -10.25
CA PHE A 66 -10.87 16.50 -9.99
C PHE A 66 -10.36 17.25 -11.22
N GLU A 67 -10.58 16.72 -12.43
CA GLU A 67 -10.25 17.44 -13.67
C GLU A 67 -11.00 18.78 -13.78
N TYR A 68 -12.30 18.80 -13.46
CA TYR A 68 -13.10 20.04 -13.45
C TYR A 68 -12.61 21.03 -12.39
N LEU A 69 -12.24 20.56 -11.20
CA LEU A 69 -11.68 21.39 -10.14
C LEU A 69 -10.36 22.05 -10.59
N ILE A 70 -9.44 21.28 -11.16
CA ILE A 70 -8.16 21.81 -11.67
C ILE A 70 -8.41 22.83 -12.80
N LYS A 71 -9.30 22.53 -13.75
CA LYS A 71 -9.68 23.48 -14.82
C LYS A 71 -10.25 24.79 -14.27
N ALA A 72 -11.09 24.72 -13.23
CA ALA A 72 -11.65 25.92 -12.60
C ALA A 72 -10.57 26.76 -11.89
N LEU A 73 -9.62 26.12 -11.21
CA LEU A 73 -8.50 26.79 -10.55
C LEU A 73 -7.53 27.46 -11.56
N ASP A 74 -7.30 26.83 -12.71
CA ASP A 74 -6.49 27.41 -13.79
C ASP A 74 -7.14 28.66 -14.39
N GLN A 75 -8.47 28.66 -14.55
CA GLN A 75 -9.22 29.83 -15.03
C GLN A 75 -9.15 31.02 -14.06
N ILE A 76 -9.12 30.78 -12.75
CA ILE A 76 -9.01 31.84 -11.73
C ILE A 76 -7.63 32.50 -11.74
N LYS A 77 -6.56 31.77 -12.09
CA LYS A 77 -5.20 32.31 -12.15
C LYS A 77 -4.90 33.18 -13.39
N MET A 78 -5.78 33.17 -14.39
CA MET A 78 -5.60 33.92 -15.65
C MET A 78 -6.35 35.26 -15.68
N ASN A 79 -6.97 35.66 -14.57
CA ASN A 79 -7.49 37.01 -14.30
C ASN A 79 -6.62 37.72 -13.26
#